data_AF-A0A1Y6K2M0-F1
#
_entry.id   AF-A0A1Y6K2M0-F1
#
_cell.length_a   1.000
_cell.length_b   1.000
_cell.length_c   1.000
_cell.angle_alpha   90.00
_cell.angle_beta   90.00
_cell.angle_gamma   90.00
#
_symmetry.space_group_name_H-M   'P 1'
#
loop_
_entity.id
_entity.type
_entity.pdbx_description
1 polymer ?
#
loop_
_entity_poly.entity_id
_entity_poly.type
_entity_poly.pdbx_seq_one_letter_code
_entity_poly.pdbx_strand_id
1 'polypeptide(L)'
;MKRRLLILLGVVVIMPILLACNLLNSFFNDSQDLESTRVALAIQQTSIAIEQTSRAQVEPTIAEPEPEPTSMPHPTLTQPAIVEPTAPIIEQPAPTETVTETPKTFEEWLKDVRILYYDDMYGSGQPMVIQDALDGLRLTRNTTNVNDAMGNLLSNLNSSTDWDLVIIGAESRDNISGEYFDALDVQLDRGASIILEIWYIDDVTYGRIQPLLQRCGIAFQEDWQRDYDDNLNLYVVYLLDPEHPLFTEPNTISMLTPYGVIWYGDAGDFLKVKPDSEARLLGGILPKDASKFGLLAECLEGRMIWQTFSTHDYKTQAMTDLWQNYIMHTLKARYNVLQEE
;
A
#
# COMPACT_ATOMS: atom_id res chain seq x y z
N MET A 1 -79.42 -22.87 -3.83
CA MET A 1 -78.22 -23.15 -4.65
C MET A 1 -77.63 -21.91 -5.34
N LYS A 2 -78.41 -21.08 -6.04
CA LYS A 2 -77.90 -19.90 -6.80
C LYS A 2 -77.07 -18.89 -5.98
N ARG A 3 -77.42 -18.66 -4.71
CA ARG A 3 -76.70 -17.71 -3.83
C ARG A 3 -75.34 -18.21 -3.34
N ARG A 4 -75.15 -19.53 -3.22
CA ARG A 4 -73.87 -20.14 -2.86
C ARG A 4 -72.91 -20.21 -4.05
N LEU A 5 -73.45 -20.39 -5.26
CA LEU A 5 -72.67 -20.38 -6.50
C LEU A 5 -72.10 -18.98 -6.81
N LEU A 6 -72.87 -17.92 -6.55
CA LEU A 6 -72.43 -16.52 -6.72
C LEU A 6 -71.31 -16.13 -5.76
N ILE A 7 -71.34 -16.63 -4.51
CA ILE A 7 -70.28 -16.37 -3.53
C ILE A 7 -69.00 -17.12 -3.91
N LEU A 8 -69.10 -18.36 -4.37
CA LEU A 8 -67.95 -19.14 -4.83
C LEU A 8 -67.30 -18.54 -6.08
N LEU A 9 -68.08 -18.01 -7.02
CA LEU A 9 -67.55 -17.34 -8.21
C LEU A 9 -66.82 -16.03 -7.84
N GLY A 10 -67.34 -15.28 -6.86
CA GLY A 10 -66.71 -14.06 -6.37
C GLY A 10 -65.35 -14.30 -5.70
N VAL A 11 -65.24 -15.37 -4.90
CA VAL A 11 -63.97 -15.71 -4.22
C VAL A 11 -62.90 -16.19 -5.21
N VAL A 12 -63.29 -16.95 -6.25
CA VAL A 12 -62.34 -17.45 -7.27
C VAL A 12 -61.79 -16.35 -8.17
N VAL A 13 -62.54 -15.25 -8.38
CA VAL A 13 -62.09 -14.10 -9.21
C VAL A 13 -61.27 -13.10 -8.40
N ILE A 14 -61.51 -12.95 -7.09
CA ILE A 14 -60.78 -11.99 -6.23
C ILE A 14 -59.41 -12.54 -5.79
N MET A 15 -59.26 -13.86 -5.66
CA MET A 15 -58.00 -14.49 -5.23
C MET A 15 -56.80 -14.23 -6.17
N PRO A 16 -56.92 -14.29 -7.52
CA PRO A 16 -55.79 -13.98 -8.41
C PRO A 16 -55.42 -12.48 -8.45
N ILE A 17 -56.35 -11.57 -8.13
CA ILE A 17 -56.08 -10.11 -8.11
C ILE A 17 -55.18 -9.74 -6.91
N LEU A 18 -55.33 -10.43 -5.79
CA LEU A 18 -54.46 -10.22 -4.62
C LEU A 18 -53.06 -10.86 -4.79
N LEU A 19 -52.94 -11.93 -5.59
CA LEU A 19 -51.64 -12.54 -5.93
C LEU A 19 -50.84 -11.73 -6.95
N ALA A 20 -51.50 -10.96 -7.83
CA ALA A 20 -50.82 -10.11 -8.81
C ALA A 20 -50.10 -8.90 -8.18
N CYS A 21 -50.55 -8.40 -7.02
CA CYS A 21 -49.90 -7.29 -6.33
C CYS A 21 -48.53 -7.68 -5.70
N ASN A 22 -48.32 -8.96 -5.35
CA ASN A 22 -47.01 -9.42 -4.86
C ASN A 22 -46.00 -9.67 -6.00
N LEU A 23 -46.45 -9.90 -7.22
CA LEU A 23 -45.58 -10.02 -8.39
C LEU A 23 -45.11 -8.66 -8.90
N LEU A 24 -45.94 -7.61 -8.83
CA LEU A 24 -45.50 -6.24 -9.16
C LEU A 24 -44.40 -5.75 -8.21
N ASN A 25 -44.44 -6.11 -6.93
CA ASN A 25 -43.42 -5.71 -5.95
C ASN A 25 -42.04 -6.38 -6.16
N SER A 26 -41.96 -7.45 -6.95
CA SER A 26 -40.68 -8.06 -7.37
C SER A 26 -40.13 -7.51 -8.68
N PHE A 27 -40.92 -6.76 -9.47
CA PHE A 27 -40.45 -6.11 -10.70
C PHE A 27 -40.02 -4.65 -10.51
N PHE A 28 -40.36 -4.01 -9.38
CA PHE A 28 -40.00 -2.61 -9.10
C PHE A 28 -38.94 -2.44 -8.00
N ASN A 29 -38.34 -3.53 -7.50
CA ASN A 29 -37.29 -3.47 -6.48
C ASN A 29 -35.88 -3.41 -7.09
N ASP A 30 -35.70 -2.54 -8.10
CA ASP A 30 -34.37 -2.12 -8.55
C ASP A 30 -33.94 -0.90 -7.73
N SER A 31 -33.64 -1.15 -6.45
CA SER A 31 -33.13 -0.15 -5.51
C SER A 31 -31.64 0.14 -5.71
N GLN A 32 -30.96 -0.52 -6.66
CA GLN A 32 -29.55 -0.27 -6.97
C GLN A 32 -29.34 1.02 -7.78
N ASP A 33 -30.31 1.41 -8.62
CA ASP A 33 -30.17 2.59 -9.49
C ASP A 33 -30.51 3.91 -8.76
N LEU A 34 -31.38 3.84 -7.75
CA LEU A 34 -31.74 5.01 -6.94
C LEU A 34 -30.68 5.37 -5.89
N GLU A 35 -30.01 4.37 -5.31
CA GLU A 35 -28.91 4.60 -4.37
C GLU A 35 -27.64 5.07 -5.08
N SER A 36 -27.30 4.50 -6.25
CA SER A 36 -26.19 5.00 -7.07
C SER A 36 -26.43 6.44 -7.56
N THR A 37 -27.66 6.79 -7.92
CA THR A 37 -28.05 8.15 -8.27
C THR A 37 -28.01 9.10 -7.07
N ARG A 38 -28.39 8.64 -5.87
CA ARG A 38 -28.31 9.42 -4.63
C ARG A 38 -26.86 9.72 -4.23
N VAL A 39 -25.97 8.72 -4.35
CA VAL A 39 -24.52 8.89 -4.13
C VAL A 39 -23.92 9.85 -5.16
N ALA A 40 -24.28 9.73 -6.44
CA ALA A 40 -23.83 10.65 -7.48
C ALA A 40 -24.28 12.11 -7.23
N LEU A 41 -25.51 12.32 -6.75
CA LEU A 41 -26.03 13.65 -6.40
C LEU A 41 -25.32 14.26 -5.18
N ALA A 42 -25.01 13.45 -4.16
CA ALA A 42 -24.26 13.92 -2.99
C ALA A 42 -22.82 14.34 -3.37
N ILE A 43 -22.16 13.58 -4.24
CA ILE A 43 -20.82 13.90 -4.76
C ILE A 43 -20.83 15.20 -5.57
N GLN A 44 -21.84 15.39 -6.43
CA GLN A 44 -21.98 16.61 -7.22
C GLN A 44 -22.13 17.85 -6.33
N GLN A 45 -22.93 17.76 -5.26
CA GLN A 45 -23.11 18.88 -4.33
C GLN A 45 -21.81 19.24 -3.59
N THR A 46 -21.02 18.26 -3.17
CA THR A 46 -19.72 18.49 -2.51
C THR A 46 -18.68 19.08 -3.45
N SER A 47 -18.63 18.64 -4.71
CA SER A 47 -17.68 19.18 -5.70
C SER A 47 -17.89 20.68 -5.98
N ILE A 48 -19.14 21.14 -5.99
CA ILE A 48 -19.50 22.55 -6.18
C ILE A 48 -19.08 23.40 -4.95
N ALA A 49 -19.18 22.86 -3.74
CA ALA A 49 -18.76 23.55 -2.51
C ALA A 49 -17.23 23.73 -2.43
N ILE A 50 -16.46 22.75 -2.92
CA ILE A 50 -14.99 22.84 -2.95
C ILE A 50 -14.52 23.88 -3.97
N GLU A 51 -15.16 23.95 -5.16
CA GLU A 51 -14.80 24.93 -6.20
C GLU A 51 -15.11 26.39 -5.79
N GLN A 52 -16.12 26.60 -4.93
CA GLN A 52 -16.42 27.92 -4.37
C GLN A 52 -15.39 28.37 -3.34
N THR A 53 -14.77 27.43 -2.62
CA THR A 53 -13.73 27.74 -1.62
C THR A 53 -12.37 28.03 -2.29
N SER A 54 -12.03 27.36 -3.40
CA SER A 54 -10.76 27.56 -4.10
C SER A 54 -10.67 28.86 -4.90
N ARG A 55 -11.81 29.46 -5.30
CA ARG A 55 -11.83 30.74 -6.03
C ARG A 55 -11.63 31.97 -5.14
N ALA A 56 -11.61 31.83 -3.82
CA ALA A 56 -11.49 32.95 -2.89
C ALA A 56 -10.05 33.34 -2.52
N GLN A 57 -9.03 32.64 -3.04
CA GLN A 57 -7.65 32.81 -2.57
C GLN A 57 -6.63 32.90 -3.71
N VAL A 58 -6.70 33.98 -4.50
CA VAL A 58 -5.58 34.40 -5.36
C VAL A 58 -5.51 35.93 -5.37
N GLU A 59 -4.58 36.49 -4.60
CA GLU A 59 -4.08 37.85 -4.77
C GLU A 59 -2.54 37.78 -4.84
N PRO A 60 -1.87 38.31 -5.89
CA PRO A 60 -0.43 38.18 -6.05
C PRO A 60 0.32 39.39 -5.48
N THR A 61 1.34 39.13 -4.65
CA THR A 61 2.31 40.15 -4.23
C THR A 61 3.49 40.21 -5.21
N ILE A 62 3.82 41.43 -5.62
CA ILE A 62 4.76 41.85 -6.65
C ILE A 62 6.24 41.66 -6.21
N ALA A 63 7.10 41.26 -7.16
CA ALA A 63 8.56 41.19 -7.02
C ALA A 63 9.25 42.41 -7.66
N GLU A 64 10.38 42.87 -7.12
CA GLU A 64 11.22 43.96 -7.65
C GLU A 64 12.74 43.61 -7.49
N PRO A 65 13.67 44.08 -8.37
CA PRO A 65 14.81 43.29 -8.82
C PRO A 65 16.19 43.65 -8.22
N GLU A 66 17.17 42.82 -8.63
CA GLU A 66 18.62 42.74 -8.37
C GLU A 66 19.45 43.98 -8.80
N PRO A 67 20.70 44.14 -8.28
CA PRO A 67 21.87 44.05 -9.18
C PRO A 67 23.17 43.41 -8.60
N GLU A 68 23.91 42.69 -9.46
CA GLU A 68 25.33 42.26 -9.38
C GLU A 68 26.33 43.43 -9.65
N PRO A 69 27.68 43.24 -9.74
CA PRO A 69 28.66 42.66 -8.80
C PRO A 69 29.88 43.63 -8.60
N THR A 70 30.83 43.37 -7.68
CA THR A 70 32.12 44.10 -7.67
C THR A 70 33.31 43.25 -7.19
N SER A 71 34.39 43.28 -7.97
CA SER A 71 35.63 42.50 -7.87
C SER A 71 36.80 43.21 -7.15
N MET A 72 37.77 42.40 -6.70
CA MET A 72 39.22 42.65 -6.38
C MET A 72 39.63 42.60 -4.90
N PRO A 73 40.92 42.35 -4.55
CA PRO A 73 41.95 41.50 -5.18
C PRO A 73 42.66 40.53 -4.18
N HIS A 74 43.46 39.60 -4.73
CA HIS A 74 44.36 38.67 -4.02
C HIS A 74 45.55 39.36 -3.32
N PRO A 75 46.10 38.76 -2.24
CA PRO A 75 47.49 38.94 -1.85
C PRO A 75 48.35 37.69 -2.10
N THR A 76 49.50 37.90 -2.74
CA THR A 76 50.65 37.01 -2.91
C THR A 76 51.55 37.04 -1.68
N LEU A 77 51.98 35.90 -1.12
CA LEU A 77 53.23 35.72 -0.35
C LEU A 77 53.64 34.22 -0.39
N THR A 78 54.70 33.86 -1.14
CA THR A 78 56.11 33.64 -0.72
C THR A 78 56.44 32.18 -0.38
N GLN A 79 57.18 31.53 -1.28
CA GLN A 79 57.82 30.22 -1.09
C GLN A 79 59.03 30.31 -0.15
N PRO A 80 59.36 29.21 0.55
CA PRO A 80 60.77 28.87 0.73
C PRO A 80 61.12 27.42 0.37
N ALA A 81 62.27 27.32 -0.30
CA ALA A 81 63.31 26.29 -0.28
C ALA A 81 62.95 24.81 -0.47
N ILE A 82 63.40 24.32 -1.63
CA ILE A 82 63.61 22.93 -2.02
C ILE A 82 64.58 22.23 -1.05
N VAL A 83 64.18 21.06 -0.56
CA VAL A 83 65.08 20.01 -0.07
C VAL A 83 64.64 18.70 -0.73
N GLU A 84 65.48 18.20 -1.62
CA GLU A 84 65.34 16.87 -2.21
C GLU A 84 65.90 15.82 -1.22
N PRO A 85 65.15 14.75 -0.92
CA PRO A 85 65.76 13.43 -1.06
C PRO A 85 64.83 12.34 -1.59
N THR A 86 65.33 11.63 -2.60
CA THR A 86 65.14 10.21 -2.94
C THR A 86 63.71 9.68 -3.09
N ALA A 87 63.29 9.53 -4.35
CA ALA A 87 62.09 8.78 -4.74
C ALA A 87 62.17 7.30 -4.30
N PRO A 88 61.15 6.76 -3.62
CA PRO A 88 60.94 5.32 -3.59
C PRO A 88 60.41 4.86 -4.97
N ILE A 89 60.90 3.71 -5.40
CA ILE A 89 60.42 2.99 -6.59
C ILE A 89 58.91 2.75 -6.42
N ILE A 90 58.10 3.36 -7.28
CA ILE A 90 56.68 3.07 -7.39
C ILE A 90 56.57 1.74 -8.14
N GLU A 91 56.24 0.67 -7.43
CA GLU A 91 55.68 -0.52 -8.08
C GLU A 91 54.37 -0.11 -8.74
N GLN A 92 54.35 -0.19 -10.06
CA GLN A 92 53.16 -0.04 -10.88
C GLN A 92 52.13 -1.07 -10.39
N PRO A 93 50.93 -0.66 -9.92
CA PRO A 93 49.91 -1.63 -9.60
C PRO A 93 49.58 -2.41 -10.88
N ALA A 94 49.67 -3.74 -10.78
CA ALA A 94 49.17 -4.63 -11.81
C ALA A 94 47.72 -4.22 -12.15
N PRO A 95 47.28 -4.34 -13.42
CA PRO A 95 45.90 -4.07 -13.75
C PRO A 95 45.05 -5.03 -12.92
N THR A 96 44.26 -4.46 -11.99
CA THR A 96 43.16 -5.19 -11.36
C THR A 96 42.27 -5.61 -12.52
N GLU A 97 42.28 -6.91 -12.84
CA GLU A 97 41.24 -7.51 -13.66
C GLU A 97 39.92 -7.16 -12.99
N THR A 98 39.20 -6.21 -13.56
CA THR A 98 37.80 -5.98 -13.24
C THR A 98 37.10 -7.26 -13.70
N VAL A 99 36.94 -8.21 -12.78
CA VAL A 99 36.06 -9.35 -12.97
C VAL A 99 34.69 -8.73 -13.15
N THR A 100 34.26 -8.59 -14.40
CA THR A 100 32.87 -8.27 -14.72
C THR A 100 32.10 -9.50 -14.30
N GLU A 101 31.58 -9.51 -13.06
CA GLU A 101 30.62 -10.53 -12.65
C GLU A 101 29.46 -10.46 -13.64
N THR A 102 29.21 -11.57 -14.34
CA THR A 102 27.99 -11.71 -15.12
C THR A 102 26.79 -11.46 -14.20
N PRO A 103 25.82 -10.63 -14.60
CA PRO A 103 24.64 -10.39 -13.79
C PRO A 103 23.95 -11.72 -13.49
N LYS A 104 23.79 -12.03 -12.20
CA LYS A 104 23.04 -13.21 -11.73
C LYS A 104 21.62 -13.13 -12.27
N THR A 105 20.99 -14.24 -12.64
CA THR A 105 19.55 -14.20 -12.97
C THR A 105 18.73 -13.90 -11.72
N PHE A 106 17.47 -13.48 -11.89
CA PHE A 106 16.57 -13.23 -10.77
C PHE A 106 16.47 -14.45 -9.83
N GLU A 107 16.34 -15.66 -10.36
CA GLU A 107 16.24 -16.89 -9.57
C GLU A 107 17.52 -17.26 -8.83
N GLU A 108 18.68 -16.83 -9.35
CA GLU A 108 19.97 -16.99 -8.67
C GLU A 108 20.13 -15.96 -7.56
N TRP A 109 19.80 -14.70 -7.84
CA TRP A 109 19.79 -13.63 -6.85
C TRP A 109 18.82 -13.91 -5.70
N LEU A 110 17.63 -14.44 -6.00
CA LEU A 110 16.59 -14.78 -5.03
C LEU A 110 17.07 -15.79 -3.96
N LYS A 111 18.06 -16.64 -4.26
CA LYS A 111 18.62 -17.60 -3.29
C LYS A 111 19.46 -16.94 -2.21
N ASP A 112 20.00 -15.76 -2.49
CA ASP A 112 20.90 -15.01 -1.60
C ASP A 112 20.21 -13.79 -0.97
N VAL A 113 18.92 -13.58 -1.27
CA VAL A 113 18.14 -12.45 -0.79
C VAL A 113 18.15 -12.38 0.74
N ARG A 114 18.10 -11.18 1.31
CA ARG A 114 17.97 -10.95 2.74
C ARG A 114 16.63 -10.29 3.05
N ILE A 115 15.79 -10.99 3.81
CA ILE A 115 14.46 -10.51 4.18
C ILE A 115 14.40 -10.27 5.69
N LEU A 116 13.93 -9.09 6.10
CA LEU A 116 13.57 -8.81 7.49
C LEU A 116 12.05 -8.89 7.61
N TYR A 117 11.56 -9.65 8.58
CA TYR A 117 10.14 -9.92 8.74
C TYR A 117 9.69 -9.73 10.18
N TYR A 118 8.69 -8.86 10.36
CA TYR A 118 7.97 -8.62 11.60
C TYR A 118 6.47 -8.86 11.38
N ASP A 119 5.82 -9.51 12.35
CA ASP A 119 4.38 -9.77 12.36
C ASP A 119 3.89 -9.78 13.81
N ASP A 120 3.05 -8.79 14.15
CA ASP A 120 2.48 -8.64 15.48
C ASP A 120 1.31 -9.61 15.76
N MET A 121 0.87 -10.39 14.76
CA MET A 121 -0.07 -11.49 14.96
C MET A 121 0.59 -12.72 15.60
N TYR A 122 1.92 -12.72 15.78
CA TYR A 122 2.63 -13.81 16.42
C TYR A 122 2.11 -14.09 17.84
N GLY A 123 1.73 -15.33 18.11
CA GLY A 123 1.21 -15.74 19.42
C GLY A 123 -0.27 -15.38 19.68
N SER A 124 -0.95 -14.71 18.75
CA SER A 124 -2.39 -14.40 18.84
C SER A 124 -3.30 -15.64 18.77
N GLY A 125 -2.78 -16.76 18.24
CA GLY A 125 -3.54 -17.97 17.93
C GLY A 125 -4.20 -17.96 16.55
N GLN A 126 -4.03 -16.89 15.78
CA GLN A 126 -4.42 -16.81 14.37
C GLN A 126 -3.36 -17.46 13.45
N PRO A 127 -3.72 -17.84 12.21
CA PRO A 127 -2.76 -18.33 11.22
C PRO A 127 -1.68 -17.30 10.88
N MET A 128 -0.42 -17.68 10.78
CA MET A 128 0.67 -16.76 10.42
C MET A 128 0.72 -16.58 8.89
N VAL A 129 -0.20 -15.80 8.32
CA VAL A 129 -0.39 -15.68 6.85
C VAL A 129 0.88 -15.31 6.10
N ILE A 130 1.64 -14.34 6.61
CA ILE A 130 2.87 -13.86 5.96
C ILE A 130 3.99 -14.91 6.07
N GLN A 131 4.12 -15.57 7.22
CA GLN A 131 5.04 -16.70 7.39
C GLN A 131 4.70 -17.84 6.43
N ASP A 132 3.42 -18.20 6.29
CA ASP A 132 2.95 -19.24 5.36
C ASP A 132 3.26 -18.86 3.91
N ALA A 133 3.18 -17.56 3.56
CA ALA A 133 3.57 -17.07 2.24
C ALA A 133 5.07 -17.22 1.99
N LEU A 134 5.91 -16.83 2.95
CA LEU A 134 7.37 -17.01 2.89
C LEU A 134 7.77 -18.49 2.79
N ASP A 135 7.11 -19.35 3.56
CA ASP A 135 7.33 -20.80 3.53
C ASP A 135 6.92 -21.41 2.18
N GLY A 136 5.79 -20.98 1.63
CA GLY A 136 5.31 -21.38 0.31
C GLY A 136 6.27 -20.99 -0.83
N LEU A 137 6.91 -19.83 -0.71
CA LEU A 137 7.96 -19.36 -1.64
C LEU A 137 9.34 -19.97 -1.35
N ARG A 138 9.48 -20.73 -0.26
CA ARG A 138 10.76 -21.30 0.22
C ARG A 138 11.82 -20.25 0.57
N LEU A 139 11.39 -19.07 1.01
CA LEU A 139 12.24 -17.95 1.38
C LEU A 139 12.58 -17.91 2.88
N THR A 140 12.03 -18.81 3.69
CA THR A 140 12.25 -18.85 5.15
C THR A 140 13.73 -18.87 5.56
N ARG A 141 14.60 -19.48 4.75
CA ARG A 141 16.06 -19.55 5.04
C ARG A 141 16.77 -18.21 4.85
N ASN A 142 16.17 -17.34 4.06
CA ASN A 142 16.63 -16.01 3.72
C ASN A 142 16.00 -14.93 4.62
N THR A 143 15.07 -15.35 5.48
CA THR A 143 14.30 -14.46 6.35
C THR A 143 14.84 -14.45 7.77
N THR A 144 15.19 -13.25 8.24
CA THR A 144 15.33 -12.96 9.66
C THR A 144 13.95 -12.61 10.21
N ASN A 145 13.27 -13.62 10.76
CA ASN A 145 11.98 -13.43 11.41
C ASN A 145 12.19 -12.93 12.85
N VAL A 146 11.71 -11.73 13.16
CA VAL A 146 11.76 -11.14 14.51
C VAL A 146 10.44 -11.31 15.27
N ASN A 147 9.44 -11.98 14.69
CA ASN A 147 8.09 -12.14 15.22
C ASN A 147 7.48 -10.78 15.59
N ASP A 148 6.89 -10.67 16.77
CA ASP A 148 6.31 -9.46 17.39
C ASP A 148 7.36 -8.61 18.14
N ALA A 149 8.64 -8.97 18.10
CA ALA A 149 9.67 -8.30 18.89
C ALA A 149 10.10 -6.96 18.26
N MET A 150 9.33 -5.90 18.53
CA MET A 150 9.56 -4.53 18.04
C MET A 150 11.00 -4.03 18.30
N GLY A 151 11.62 -4.38 19.43
CA GLY A 151 13.00 -4.00 19.74
C GLY A 151 14.03 -4.69 18.81
N ASN A 152 13.77 -5.94 18.43
CA ASN A 152 14.61 -6.67 17.48
C ASN A 152 14.40 -6.14 16.06
N LEU A 153 13.17 -5.78 15.69
CA LEU A 153 12.88 -5.11 14.42
C LEU A 153 13.74 -3.85 14.28
N LEU A 154 13.66 -2.94 15.25
CA LEU A 154 14.40 -1.67 15.19
C LEU A 154 15.92 -1.88 15.19
N SER A 155 16.41 -2.85 15.96
CA SER A 155 17.83 -3.21 15.97
C SER A 155 18.31 -3.70 14.59
N ASN A 156 17.52 -4.52 13.90
CA ASN A 156 17.85 -5.01 12.57
C ASN A 156 17.73 -3.92 11.49
N LEU A 157 16.73 -3.03 11.59
CA LEU A 157 16.60 -1.86 10.70
C LEU A 157 17.80 -0.90 10.85
N ASN A 158 18.36 -0.78 12.05
CA ASN A 158 19.53 0.06 12.30
C ASN A 158 20.87 -0.66 12.10
N SER A 159 20.85 -1.95 11.75
CA SER A 159 22.05 -2.72 11.49
C SER A 159 22.75 -2.30 10.18
N SER A 160 23.96 -2.80 9.96
CA SER A 160 24.68 -2.65 8.69
C SER A 160 24.26 -3.68 7.63
N THR A 161 23.17 -4.43 7.86
CA THR A 161 22.64 -5.39 6.89
C THR A 161 21.91 -4.61 5.78
N ASP A 162 22.26 -4.88 4.52
CA ASP A 162 21.50 -4.35 3.38
C ASP A 162 20.36 -5.32 3.06
N TRP A 163 19.20 -5.03 3.64
CA TRP A 163 18.00 -5.82 3.39
C TRP A 163 17.55 -5.62 1.94
N ASP A 164 17.15 -6.71 1.29
CA ASP A 164 16.52 -6.64 -0.03
C ASP A 164 15.02 -6.39 0.09
N LEU A 165 14.42 -6.94 1.15
CA LEU A 165 13.01 -6.75 1.48
C LEU A 165 12.82 -6.63 2.99
N VAL A 166 12.02 -5.65 3.40
CA VAL A 166 11.49 -5.50 4.76
C VAL A 166 9.98 -5.69 4.73
N ILE A 167 9.47 -6.59 5.57
CA ILE A 167 8.04 -6.86 5.70
C ILE A 167 7.61 -6.54 7.13
N ILE A 168 6.57 -5.72 7.27
CA ILE A 168 5.95 -5.40 8.56
C ILE A 168 4.45 -5.66 8.43
N GLY A 169 3.96 -6.69 9.14
CA GLY A 169 2.55 -6.85 9.47
C GLY A 169 2.27 -6.31 10.86
N ALA A 170 1.57 -5.19 10.96
CA ALA A 170 1.13 -4.62 12.24
C ALA A 170 -0.40 -4.57 12.29
N GLU A 171 -1.01 -5.74 12.41
CA GLU A 171 -2.46 -5.95 12.45
C GLU A 171 -3.02 -6.08 13.88
N SER A 172 -2.29 -6.74 14.79
CA SER A 172 -2.67 -7.00 16.19
C SER A 172 -2.64 -5.78 17.11
N ARG A 173 -2.93 -4.60 16.56
CA ARG A 173 -3.04 -3.33 17.30
C ARG A 173 -1.77 -2.94 18.06
N ASP A 174 -0.61 -3.47 17.67
CA ASP A 174 0.68 -2.95 18.07
C ASP A 174 1.09 -1.79 17.16
N ASN A 175 1.57 -0.70 17.77
CA ASN A 175 1.75 0.57 17.07
C ASN A 175 3.23 0.81 16.68
N ILE A 176 3.63 0.23 15.55
CA ILE A 176 4.81 0.68 14.79
C ILE A 176 4.67 2.17 14.51
N SER A 177 5.50 2.99 15.15
CA SER A 177 5.35 4.44 15.12
C SER A 177 6.67 5.16 15.37
N GLY A 178 6.75 6.45 15.04
CA GLY A 178 7.95 7.23 15.34
C GLY A 178 9.19 6.71 14.60
N GLU A 179 10.21 6.30 15.36
CA GLU A 179 11.55 5.98 14.85
C GLU A 179 11.62 4.80 13.87
N TYR A 180 10.62 3.92 13.89
CA TYR A 180 10.52 2.83 12.92
C TYR A 180 10.37 3.37 11.49
N PHE A 181 9.57 4.43 11.29
CA PHE A 181 9.36 5.00 9.97
C PHE A 181 10.62 5.68 9.42
N ASP A 182 11.43 6.31 10.27
CA ASP A 182 12.71 6.87 9.81
C ASP A 182 13.69 5.78 9.46
N ALA A 183 13.72 4.69 10.24
CA ALA A 183 14.59 3.56 9.94
C ALA A 183 14.20 2.88 8.62
N LEU A 184 12.90 2.81 8.30
CA LEU A 184 12.41 2.32 7.00
C LEU A 184 12.82 3.25 5.85
N ASP A 185 12.75 4.57 6.04
CA ASP A 185 13.19 5.53 5.00
C ASP A 185 14.69 5.38 4.70
N VAL A 186 15.51 5.14 5.73
CA VAL A 186 16.94 4.82 5.57
C VAL A 186 17.13 3.50 4.80
N GLN A 187 16.28 2.49 5.01
CA GLN A 187 16.37 1.24 4.24
C GLN A 187 15.97 1.44 2.77
N LEU A 188 14.97 2.28 2.48
CA LEU A 188 14.64 2.66 1.11
C LEU A 188 15.80 3.37 0.41
N ASP A 189 16.55 4.22 1.13
CA ASP A 189 17.76 4.88 0.62
C ASP A 189 18.91 3.90 0.34
N ARG A 190 18.99 2.80 1.09
CA ARG A 190 19.89 1.67 0.78
C ARG A 190 19.36 0.78 -0.35
N GLY A 191 18.20 1.13 -0.90
CA GLY A 191 17.58 0.47 -2.04
C GLY A 191 16.64 -0.68 -1.68
N ALA A 192 16.43 -1.00 -0.39
CA ALA A 192 15.53 -2.07 0.03
C ALA A 192 14.11 -1.86 -0.52
N SER A 193 13.40 -2.96 -0.76
CA SER A 193 11.95 -2.95 -0.94
C SER A 193 11.23 -3.09 0.40
N ILE A 194 10.00 -2.58 0.50
CA ILE A 194 9.21 -2.59 1.73
C ILE A 194 7.76 -3.00 1.44
N ILE A 195 7.22 -3.91 2.26
CA ILE A 195 5.78 -4.19 2.32
C ILE A 195 5.27 -3.86 3.71
N LEU A 196 4.26 -3.01 3.80
CA LEU A 196 3.62 -2.61 5.06
C LEU A 196 2.15 -3.02 5.06
N GLU A 197 1.74 -3.74 6.09
CA GLU A 197 0.34 -3.84 6.50
C GLU A 197 0.16 -3.04 7.79
N ILE A 198 -0.51 -1.88 7.70
CA ILE A 198 -0.86 -1.05 8.86
C ILE A 198 -2.25 -0.43 8.70
N TRP A 199 -3.12 -0.64 9.69
CA TRP A 199 -4.52 -0.21 9.65
C TRP A 199 -4.76 1.22 10.18
N TYR A 200 -3.79 1.82 10.86
CA TYR A 200 -3.90 3.05 11.68
C TYR A 200 -3.08 4.23 11.12
N ILE A 201 -3.02 4.36 9.80
CA ILE A 201 -2.49 5.56 9.15
C ILE A 201 -3.09 6.83 9.76
N ASP A 202 -4.39 6.87 10.07
CA ASP A 202 -5.08 8.02 10.68
C ASP A 202 -4.38 8.53 11.96
N ASP A 203 -3.94 7.61 12.83
CA ASP A 203 -3.27 7.88 14.11
C ASP A 203 -1.85 8.41 13.90
N VAL A 204 -1.15 7.93 12.87
CA VAL A 204 0.26 8.29 12.63
C VAL A 204 0.44 9.31 11.52
N THR A 205 -0.61 9.69 10.79
CA THR A 205 -0.50 10.46 9.54
C THR A 205 0.20 11.78 9.76
N TYR A 206 -0.01 12.48 10.87
CA TYR A 206 0.65 13.77 11.13
C TYR A 206 2.03 13.64 11.80
N GLY A 207 2.53 12.42 11.96
CA GLY A 207 3.79 12.09 12.60
C GLY A 207 4.93 11.76 11.63
N ARG A 208 5.85 10.91 12.10
CA ARG A 208 7.09 10.56 11.38
C ARG A 208 6.87 9.64 10.17
N ILE A 209 5.65 9.19 9.89
CA ILE A 209 5.31 8.44 8.67
C ILE A 209 5.27 9.34 7.42
N GLN A 210 5.12 10.67 7.60
CA GLN A 210 4.94 11.61 6.48
C GLN A 210 5.99 11.46 5.38
N PRO A 211 7.31 11.38 5.66
CA PRO A 211 8.31 11.18 4.61
C PRO A 211 8.04 9.97 3.74
N LEU A 212 7.63 8.83 4.32
CA LEU A 212 7.28 7.62 3.58
C LEU A 212 6.04 7.84 2.70
N LEU A 213 4.98 8.46 3.23
CA LEU A 213 3.78 8.78 2.44
C LEU A 213 4.07 9.80 1.33
N GLN A 214 4.95 10.78 1.56
CA GLN A 214 5.39 11.75 0.56
C GLN A 214 6.21 11.09 -0.55
N ARG A 215 7.20 10.29 -0.17
CA ARG A 215 8.06 9.55 -1.09
C ARG A 215 7.28 8.54 -1.92
N CYS A 216 6.32 7.86 -1.30
CA CYS A 216 5.40 6.96 -1.98
C CYS A 216 4.38 7.71 -2.85
N GLY A 217 4.12 8.99 -2.59
CA GLY A 217 3.17 9.79 -3.37
C GLY A 217 1.70 9.46 -3.08
N ILE A 218 1.40 9.01 -1.85
CA ILE A 218 0.06 8.74 -1.32
C ILE A 218 -0.24 9.64 -0.12
N ALA A 219 -1.50 9.73 0.28
CA ALA A 219 -1.93 10.42 1.48
C ALA A 219 -3.07 9.67 2.16
N PHE A 220 -3.15 9.83 3.48
CA PHE A 220 -4.36 9.54 4.23
C PHE A 220 -5.55 10.31 3.64
N GLN A 221 -6.69 9.63 3.56
CA GLN A 221 -7.94 10.21 3.12
C GLN A 221 -8.96 10.22 4.25
N GLU A 222 -9.30 9.05 4.78
CA GLU A 222 -10.40 8.85 5.71
C GLU A 222 -10.24 7.53 6.44
N ASP A 223 -10.67 7.50 7.70
CA ASP A 223 -10.68 6.32 8.56
C ASP A 223 -11.85 5.39 8.18
N TRP A 224 -11.55 4.10 8.02
CA TRP A 224 -12.51 3.09 7.60
C TRP A 224 -13.02 2.27 8.78
N GLN A 225 -14.08 2.76 9.40
CA GLN A 225 -14.70 2.13 10.57
C GLN A 225 -15.74 1.06 10.22
N ARG A 226 -15.94 0.13 11.16
CA ARG A 226 -16.89 -0.98 11.15
C ARG A 226 -17.64 -1.12 12.46
N ASP A 227 -18.96 -1.07 12.38
CA ASP A 227 -19.86 -1.36 13.49
C ASP A 227 -20.15 -2.87 13.62
N TYR A 228 -20.60 -3.29 14.80
CA TYR A 228 -20.84 -4.71 15.13
C TYR A 228 -21.89 -5.39 14.23
N ASP A 229 -22.90 -4.64 13.80
CA ASP A 229 -24.04 -5.15 13.01
C ASP A 229 -23.92 -4.82 11.51
N ASP A 230 -22.77 -4.33 11.07
CA ASP A 230 -22.58 -3.96 9.68
C ASP A 230 -22.63 -5.15 8.72
N ASN A 231 -23.13 -4.88 7.52
CA ASN A 231 -23.12 -5.85 6.44
C ASN A 231 -21.68 -6.03 5.92
N LEU A 232 -21.11 -7.23 6.06
CA LEU A 232 -19.75 -7.53 5.59
C LEU A 232 -19.53 -7.29 4.08
N ASN A 233 -20.60 -7.24 3.28
CA ASN A 233 -20.48 -6.89 1.86
C ASN A 233 -20.02 -5.43 1.63
N LEU A 234 -20.05 -4.58 2.66
CA LEU A 234 -19.49 -3.23 2.63
C LEU A 234 -17.95 -3.24 2.79
N TYR A 235 -17.37 -4.37 3.20
CA TYR A 235 -15.94 -4.55 3.44
C TYR A 235 -15.25 -5.40 2.37
N VAL A 236 -15.79 -5.38 1.15
CA VAL A 236 -15.17 -6.01 -0.01
C VAL A 236 -14.08 -5.09 -0.56
N VAL A 237 -12.90 -5.65 -0.81
CA VAL A 237 -11.82 -4.94 -1.51
C VAL A 237 -11.86 -5.34 -2.98
N TYR A 238 -12.22 -4.39 -3.82
CA TYR A 238 -12.21 -4.53 -5.27
C TYR A 238 -10.79 -4.37 -5.81
N LEU A 239 -10.42 -5.23 -6.75
CA LEU A 239 -9.17 -5.09 -7.50
C LEU A 239 -9.37 -3.98 -8.56
N LEU A 240 -8.64 -2.89 -8.42
CA LEU A 240 -8.75 -1.70 -9.28
C LEU A 240 -8.02 -1.87 -10.62
N ASP A 241 -6.96 -2.69 -10.61
CA ASP A 241 -6.26 -3.15 -11.80
C ASP A 241 -6.08 -4.68 -11.74
N PRO A 242 -7.10 -5.49 -12.11
CA PRO A 242 -7.04 -6.96 -11.98
C PRO A 242 -5.96 -7.64 -12.81
N GLU A 243 -5.44 -6.97 -13.85
CA GLU A 243 -4.38 -7.51 -14.72
C GLU A 243 -2.98 -7.24 -14.16
N HIS A 244 -2.88 -6.49 -13.05
CA HIS A 244 -1.60 -6.18 -12.42
C HIS A 244 -0.84 -7.46 -12.01
N PRO A 245 0.50 -7.52 -12.15
CA PRO A 245 1.31 -8.66 -11.69
C PRO A 245 1.05 -9.04 -10.23
N LEU A 246 0.75 -8.05 -9.40
CA LEU A 246 0.42 -8.23 -7.98
C LEU A 246 -0.86 -9.07 -7.74
N PHE A 247 -1.73 -9.24 -8.75
CA PHE A 247 -2.91 -10.11 -8.70
C PHE A 247 -2.83 -11.31 -9.64
N THR A 248 -1.75 -11.45 -10.41
CA THR A 248 -1.63 -12.49 -11.43
C THR A 248 -0.39 -13.36 -11.27
N GLU A 249 0.63 -12.92 -10.52
CA GLU A 249 1.89 -13.62 -10.33
C GLU A 249 2.40 -13.61 -8.87
N PRO A 250 2.83 -14.77 -8.33
CA PRO A 250 2.74 -16.12 -8.92
C PRO A 250 1.33 -16.71 -8.88
N ASN A 251 0.40 -16.12 -8.13
CA ASN A 251 -0.96 -16.62 -7.96
C ASN A 251 -1.98 -15.70 -8.60
N THR A 252 -3.07 -16.29 -9.11
CA THR A 252 -4.23 -15.51 -9.58
C THR A 252 -5.12 -15.17 -8.40
N ILE A 253 -5.29 -13.87 -8.15
CA ILE A 253 -6.11 -13.32 -7.09
C ILE A 253 -7.45 -12.90 -7.68
N SER A 254 -8.51 -13.23 -6.96
CA SER A 254 -9.85 -12.76 -7.25
C SER A 254 -10.27 -11.71 -6.22
N MET A 255 -11.43 -11.10 -6.41
CA MET A 255 -11.98 -10.12 -5.48
C MET A 255 -11.91 -10.61 -4.02
N LEU A 256 -11.40 -9.76 -3.13
CA LEU A 256 -11.23 -10.10 -1.72
C LEU A 256 -12.55 -9.84 -1.00
N THR A 257 -13.26 -10.93 -0.71
CA THR A 257 -14.49 -10.89 0.09
C THR A 257 -14.17 -11.27 1.53
N PRO A 258 -14.57 -10.46 2.52
CA PRO A 258 -14.35 -10.76 3.92
C PRO A 258 -15.02 -12.09 4.28
N TYR A 259 -14.30 -12.91 5.03
CA TYR A 259 -14.73 -14.23 5.49
C TYR A 259 -15.19 -14.19 6.95
N GLY A 260 -14.59 -13.31 7.74
CA GLY A 260 -14.91 -13.11 9.14
C GLY A 260 -14.53 -11.71 9.59
N VAL A 261 -14.75 -11.44 10.86
CA VAL A 261 -14.34 -10.19 11.52
C VAL A 261 -13.43 -10.57 12.67
N ILE A 262 -12.17 -10.16 12.60
CA ILE A 262 -11.24 -10.27 13.72
C ILE A 262 -11.29 -9.01 14.57
N TRP A 263 -11.37 -7.84 13.93
CA TRP A 263 -11.41 -6.56 14.61
C TRP A 263 -12.70 -5.79 14.34
N TYR A 264 -13.30 -5.26 15.41
CA TYR A 264 -14.44 -4.35 15.37
C TYR A 264 -13.98 -2.92 15.65
N GLY A 265 -14.73 -1.93 15.17
CA GLY A 265 -14.29 -0.54 15.14
C GLY A 265 -13.46 -0.32 13.89
N ASP A 266 -12.21 0.08 14.05
CA ASP A 266 -11.36 0.41 12.92
C ASP A 266 -11.06 -0.82 12.03
N ALA A 267 -11.45 -0.77 10.76
CA ALA A 267 -11.20 -1.82 9.77
C ALA A 267 -10.01 -1.49 8.86
N GLY A 268 -9.41 -0.31 9.01
CA GLY A 268 -8.35 0.19 8.16
C GLY A 268 -8.47 1.66 7.82
N ASP A 269 -7.66 2.08 6.85
CA ASP A 269 -7.63 3.47 6.41
C ASP A 269 -7.63 3.62 4.90
N PHE A 270 -8.43 4.57 4.42
CA PHE A 270 -8.44 4.94 3.03
C PHE A 270 -7.25 5.81 2.65
N LEU A 271 -6.64 5.43 1.54
CA LEU A 271 -5.58 6.14 0.86
C LEU A 271 -6.10 6.86 -0.38
N LYS A 272 -5.44 7.96 -0.71
CA LYS A 272 -5.55 8.65 -2.00
C LYS A 272 -4.18 8.87 -2.62
N VAL A 273 -4.15 8.92 -3.95
CA VAL A 273 -2.94 9.30 -4.70
C VAL A 273 -2.78 10.81 -4.69
N LYS A 274 -1.56 11.29 -4.51
CA LYS A 274 -1.26 12.73 -4.64
C LYS A 274 -1.25 13.14 -6.12
N PRO A 275 -1.63 14.39 -6.44
CA PRO A 275 -1.46 14.91 -7.80
C PRO A 275 -0.03 14.71 -8.30
N ASP A 276 0.11 14.36 -9.58
CA ASP A 276 1.40 14.17 -10.28
C ASP A 276 2.31 13.08 -9.70
N SER A 277 1.75 12.20 -8.86
CA SER A 277 2.43 11.01 -8.33
C SER A 277 2.34 9.83 -9.31
N GLU A 278 3.36 8.97 -9.28
CA GLU A 278 3.37 7.67 -9.99
C GLU A 278 2.77 6.54 -9.16
N ALA A 279 2.31 6.81 -7.93
CA ALA A 279 1.66 5.83 -7.08
C ALA A 279 0.35 5.32 -7.68
N ARG A 280 0.03 4.06 -7.40
CA ARG A 280 -1.16 3.39 -7.92
C ARG A 280 -1.94 2.78 -6.78
N LEU A 281 -3.23 3.03 -6.73
CA LEU A 281 -4.14 2.24 -5.90
C LEU A 281 -4.51 0.99 -6.69
N LEU A 282 -4.26 -0.17 -6.10
CA LEU A 282 -4.50 -1.48 -6.71
C LEU A 282 -5.73 -2.17 -6.10
N GLY A 283 -6.10 -1.80 -4.88
CA GLY A 283 -7.31 -2.28 -4.22
C GLY A 283 -8.04 -1.15 -3.50
N GLY A 284 -9.37 -1.19 -3.49
CA GLY A 284 -10.19 -0.18 -2.81
C GLY A 284 -11.67 -0.55 -2.75
N ILE A 285 -12.48 0.30 -2.13
CA ILE A 285 -13.94 0.05 -1.98
C ILE A 285 -14.76 0.55 -3.17
N LEU A 286 -14.18 1.38 -4.04
CA LEU A 286 -14.84 1.91 -5.22
C LEU A 286 -14.18 1.33 -6.49
N PRO A 287 -14.80 0.39 -7.21
CA PRO A 287 -14.16 -0.34 -8.32
C PRO A 287 -13.82 0.53 -9.55
N LYS A 288 -14.21 1.80 -9.56
CA LYS A 288 -13.99 2.73 -10.67
C LYS A 288 -13.23 3.99 -10.25
N ASP A 289 -12.74 4.06 -9.01
CA ASP A 289 -11.92 5.17 -8.53
C ASP A 289 -10.53 4.64 -8.16
N ALA A 290 -9.58 4.82 -9.08
CA ALA A 290 -8.18 4.44 -8.86
C ALA A 290 -7.36 5.55 -8.19
N SER A 291 -8.00 6.64 -7.75
CA SER A 291 -7.33 7.81 -7.17
C SER A 291 -7.61 8.02 -5.69
N LYS A 292 -8.68 7.44 -5.16
CA LYS A 292 -9.21 7.64 -3.81
C LYS A 292 -9.84 6.37 -3.26
N PHE A 293 -10.05 6.34 -1.95
CA PHE A 293 -10.67 5.22 -1.23
C PHE A 293 -9.95 3.88 -1.48
N GLY A 294 -8.63 3.95 -1.67
CA GLY A 294 -7.78 2.79 -1.83
C GLY A 294 -7.40 2.19 -0.48
N LEU A 295 -7.23 0.88 -0.45
CA LEU A 295 -6.80 0.11 0.72
C LEU A 295 -5.52 -0.71 0.43
N LEU A 296 -5.12 -0.73 -0.84
CA LEU A 296 -3.89 -1.35 -1.31
C LEU A 296 -3.24 -0.40 -2.31
N ALA A 297 -2.01 0.02 -2.03
CA ALA A 297 -1.26 0.94 -2.87
C ALA A 297 0.13 0.39 -3.20
N GLU A 298 0.63 0.77 -4.37
CA GLU A 298 1.97 0.50 -4.86
C GLU A 298 2.65 1.81 -5.25
N CYS A 299 3.94 1.92 -4.96
CA CYS A 299 4.76 3.06 -5.34
C CYS A 299 6.24 2.67 -5.44
N LEU A 300 7.08 3.65 -5.80
CA LEU A 300 8.53 3.46 -5.99
C LEU A 300 8.84 2.32 -6.98
N GLU A 301 8.13 2.34 -8.12
CA GLU A 301 8.28 1.36 -9.20
C GLU A 301 8.11 -0.09 -8.72
N GLY A 302 7.18 -0.30 -7.79
CA GLY A 302 6.88 -1.62 -7.23
C GLY A 302 7.77 -2.04 -6.07
N ARG A 303 8.72 -1.20 -5.61
CA ARG A 303 9.52 -1.49 -4.41
C ARG A 303 8.76 -1.27 -3.11
N MET A 304 7.62 -0.57 -3.13
CA MET A 304 6.85 -0.33 -1.92
C MET A 304 5.37 -0.67 -2.10
N ILE A 305 4.86 -1.52 -1.20
CA ILE A 305 3.44 -1.88 -1.11
C ILE A 305 2.89 -1.46 0.25
N TRP A 306 1.70 -0.87 0.23
CA TRP A 306 0.90 -0.53 1.41
C TRP A 306 -0.41 -1.29 1.38
N GLN A 307 -0.68 -2.08 2.42
CA GLN A 307 -1.99 -2.63 2.73
C GLN A 307 -2.51 -1.94 3.99
N THR A 308 -3.70 -1.38 3.94
CA THR A 308 -4.30 -0.67 5.08
C THR A 308 -5.53 -1.35 5.65
N PHE A 309 -5.81 -2.59 5.23
CA PHE A 309 -6.88 -3.43 5.76
C PHE A 309 -6.30 -4.68 6.41
N SER A 310 -7.04 -5.24 7.36
CA SER A 310 -6.61 -6.44 8.11
C SER A 310 -6.64 -7.71 7.25
N THR A 311 -5.51 -8.39 7.17
CA THR A 311 -5.34 -9.67 6.50
C THR A 311 -6.30 -10.72 7.04
N HIS A 312 -6.49 -10.78 8.36
CA HIS A 312 -7.26 -11.88 8.97
C HIS A 312 -8.79 -11.75 8.86
N ASP A 313 -9.31 -10.65 8.30
CA ASP A 313 -10.73 -10.56 7.94
C ASP A 313 -11.08 -11.40 6.70
N TYR A 314 -10.09 -11.82 5.91
CA TYR A 314 -10.26 -12.52 4.65
C TYR A 314 -9.86 -13.99 4.76
N LYS A 315 -10.17 -14.78 3.72
CA LYS A 315 -9.80 -16.20 3.70
C LYS A 315 -8.28 -16.34 3.73
N THR A 316 -7.77 -17.10 4.71
CA THR A 316 -6.34 -17.35 4.92
C THR A 316 -5.60 -17.66 3.63
N GLN A 317 -6.04 -18.65 2.85
CA GLN A 317 -5.36 -19.03 1.61
C GLN A 317 -5.31 -17.89 0.58
N ALA A 318 -6.41 -17.12 0.44
CA ALA A 318 -6.43 -16.02 -0.52
C ALA A 318 -5.44 -14.91 -0.14
N MET A 319 -5.30 -14.65 1.17
CA MET A 319 -4.31 -13.70 1.66
C MET A 319 -2.89 -14.25 1.60
N THR A 320 -2.67 -15.55 1.88
CA THR A 320 -1.37 -16.19 1.68
C THR A 320 -0.93 -16.05 0.23
N ASP A 321 -1.82 -16.34 -0.73
CA ASP A 321 -1.55 -16.22 -2.15
C ASP A 321 -1.23 -14.77 -2.55
N LEU A 322 -1.96 -13.79 -2.01
CA LEU A 322 -1.74 -12.36 -2.24
C LEU A 322 -0.41 -11.89 -1.66
N TRP A 323 -0.06 -12.32 -0.45
CA TRP A 323 1.23 -12.02 0.17
C TRP A 323 2.40 -12.63 -0.60
N GLN A 324 2.23 -13.82 -1.19
CA GLN A 324 3.22 -14.38 -2.10
C GLN A 324 3.43 -13.48 -3.33
N ASN A 325 2.34 -12.92 -3.87
CA ASN A 325 2.43 -11.95 -4.97
C ASN A 325 3.14 -10.67 -4.53
N TYR A 326 2.82 -10.10 -3.36
CA TYR A 326 3.50 -8.91 -2.84
C TYR A 326 5.02 -9.13 -2.74
N ILE A 327 5.42 -10.25 -2.14
CA ILE A 327 6.84 -10.59 -1.93
C ILE A 327 7.56 -10.76 -3.27
N MET A 328 7.00 -11.54 -4.20
CA MET A 328 7.65 -11.76 -5.49
C MET A 328 7.72 -10.49 -6.34
N HIS A 329 6.66 -9.69 -6.34
CA HIS A 329 6.60 -8.43 -7.08
C HIS A 329 7.64 -7.42 -6.58
N THR A 330 7.70 -7.19 -5.27
CA THR A 330 8.65 -6.24 -4.67
C THR A 330 10.10 -6.69 -4.77
N LEU A 331 10.37 -7.99 -4.70
CA LEU A 331 11.70 -8.55 -4.93
C LEU A 331 12.14 -8.41 -6.39
N LYS A 332 11.24 -8.62 -7.35
CA LYS A 332 11.53 -8.34 -8.77
C LYS A 332 11.85 -6.86 -8.99
N ALA A 333 11.08 -5.95 -8.38
CA ALA A 333 11.35 -4.52 -8.45
C ALA A 333 12.74 -4.17 -7.88
N ARG A 334 13.11 -4.74 -6.72
CA ARG A 334 14.46 -4.58 -6.15
C ARG A 334 15.54 -5.07 -7.11
N TYR A 335 15.37 -6.27 -7.64
CA TYR A 335 16.33 -6.88 -8.55
C TYR A 335 16.53 -6.02 -9.81
N ASN A 336 15.46 -5.48 -10.39
CA ASN A 336 15.54 -4.64 -11.58
C ASN A 336 16.37 -3.37 -11.32
N VAL A 337 16.16 -2.70 -10.18
CA VAL A 337 16.99 -1.54 -9.78
C VAL A 337 18.47 -1.92 -9.69
N LEU A 338 18.78 -3.09 -9.13
CA LEU A 338 20.15 -3.59 -9.04
C LEU A 338 20.79 -3.93 -10.40
N GLN A 339 20.00 -4.08 -11.47
CA GLN A 339 20.53 -4.29 -12.82
C GLN A 339 20.81 -2.98 -13.58
N GLU A 340 20.26 -1.87 -13.10
CA GLU A 340 20.38 -0.55 -13.72
C GLU A 340 21.52 0.31 -13.12
N GLU A 341 21.98 -0.05 -11.92
CA GLU A 341 23.19 0.47 -11.25
C GLU A 341 24.48 -0.15 -11.84
#